data_AF-A0A3L7SRT1-F1
#
_entry.id   AF-A0A3L7SRT1-F1
#
_cell.length_a   1.000
_cell.length_b   1.000
_cell.length_c   1.000
_cell.angle_alpha   90.00
_cell.angle_beta   90.00
_cell.angle_gamma   90.00
#
_symmetry.space_group_name_H-M   'P 1'
#
loop_
_entity.id
_entity.type
_entity.pdbx_description
1 polymer ?
#
loop_
_entity_poly.entity_id
_entity_poly.type
_entity_poly.pdbx_seq_one_letter_code
_entity_poly.pdbx_strand_id
1 'polypeptide(L)'
;VDVTLSEHWAAEAFTTRRPRHYFNPTDNQAMGWSIPASIGGQKAFPNRQVVTITGDGCFLMSAMEISTTARECLPVKFFVLDDQTYHYMQKLQKQAYLRTTATILARMNYEALAKGFGVDYHEVKPGDNLEASIQIALDKKGPVLTRVITDYGQRPVRWIDAVKDRYTKELSGRQKLKFMARMGARALDLKKDND
;
A
#
# COMPACT_ATOMS: atom_id res chain seq x y z
N VAL A 1 2.67 6.32 -6.76
CA VAL A 1 2.63 5.07 -5.99
C VAL A 1 2.86 5.42 -4.53
N ASP A 2 2.09 4.83 -3.63
CA ASP A 2 2.14 5.10 -2.19
C ASP A 2 3.10 4.18 -1.43
N VAL A 3 3.35 4.50 -0.17
CA VAL A 3 4.29 3.82 0.73
C VAL A 3 3.70 2.51 1.22
N THR A 4 3.85 1.50 0.39
CA THR A 4 3.33 0.15 0.62
C THR A 4 4.38 -0.86 0.25
N LEU A 5 4.17 -2.12 0.64
CA LEU A 5 5.02 -3.20 0.16
C LEU A 5 5.07 -3.25 -1.39
N SER A 6 3.94 -2.94 -2.04
CA SER A 6 3.84 -2.92 -3.50
C SER A 6 4.70 -1.83 -4.16
N GLU A 7 5.09 -0.77 -3.44
CA GLU A 7 5.99 0.27 -3.95
C GLU A 7 7.32 -0.33 -4.41
N HIS A 8 7.84 -1.28 -3.63
CA HIS A 8 9.13 -1.90 -3.91
C HIS A 8 9.06 -2.77 -5.17
N TRP A 9 7.95 -3.49 -5.38
CA TRP A 9 7.73 -4.21 -6.62
C TRP A 9 7.45 -3.29 -7.80
N ALA A 10 6.75 -2.17 -7.59
CA ALA A 10 6.56 -1.17 -8.62
C ALA A 10 7.90 -0.58 -9.07
N ALA A 11 8.83 -0.31 -8.14
CA ALA A 11 10.17 0.16 -8.45
C ALA A 11 11.00 -0.87 -9.26
N GLU A 12 10.76 -2.17 -9.04
CA GLU A 12 11.42 -3.24 -9.80
C GLU A 12 10.78 -3.49 -11.18
N ALA A 13 9.45 -3.38 -11.29
CA ALA A 13 8.71 -3.79 -12.48
C ALA A 13 8.34 -2.63 -13.43
N PHE A 14 8.17 -1.41 -12.92
CA PHE A 14 7.68 -0.29 -13.71
C PHE A 14 8.83 0.47 -14.38
N THR A 15 8.94 0.33 -15.70
CA THR A 15 9.93 1.08 -16.49
C THR A 15 9.45 2.50 -16.77
N THR A 16 10.11 3.49 -16.18
CA THR A 16 9.84 4.91 -16.45
C THR A 16 10.52 5.34 -17.74
N ARG A 17 9.73 5.56 -18.80
CA ARG A 17 10.26 5.93 -20.14
C ARG A 17 10.38 7.44 -20.36
N ARG A 18 9.82 8.27 -19.48
CA ARG A 18 9.79 9.73 -19.60
C ARG A 18 9.88 10.40 -18.22
N PRO A 19 10.54 11.56 -18.08
CA PRO A 19 10.55 12.32 -16.84
C PRO A 19 9.13 12.68 -16.38
N ARG A 20 8.89 12.79 -15.06
CA ARG A 20 7.60 13.22 -14.48
C ARG A 20 6.40 12.33 -14.86
N HIS A 21 6.63 11.02 -14.91
CA HIS A 21 5.58 10.01 -15.18
C HIS A 21 5.47 8.95 -14.08
N TYR A 22 6.44 8.87 -13.19
CA TYR A 22 6.42 8.02 -12.01
C TYR A 22 6.78 8.88 -10.80
N PHE A 23 5.98 8.77 -9.75
CA PHE A 23 6.15 9.54 -8.53
C PHE A 23 5.92 8.62 -7.33
N ASN A 24 6.82 8.70 -6.36
CA ASN A 24 6.75 8.01 -5.09
C ASN A 24 7.53 8.81 -4.01
N PRO A 25 7.07 8.83 -2.75
CA PRO A 25 7.68 9.62 -1.68
C PRO A 25 8.90 8.90 -1.09
N THR A 26 9.93 8.69 -1.91
CA THR A 26 11.10 7.84 -1.58
C THR A 26 11.86 8.26 -0.32
N ASP A 27 11.94 9.56 -0.05
CA ASP A 27 12.77 10.11 1.02
C ASP A 27 12.07 10.01 2.39
N ASN A 28 10.97 10.74 2.57
CA ASN A 28 10.26 10.77 3.85
C ASN A 28 9.37 9.54 4.11
N GLN A 29 9.06 8.74 3.06
CA GLN A 29 8.17 7.59 3.16
C GLN A 29 6.84 7.94 3.83
N ALA A 30 6.27 9.11 3.49
CA ALA A 30 4.98 9.55 4.02
C ALA A 30 3.81 8.76 3.42
N MET A 31 3.14 7.98 4.25
CA MET A 31 1.95 7.18 3.88
C MET A 31 0.75 8.07 3.55
N GLY A 32 -0.04 7.65 2.55
CA GLY A 32 -1.23 8.38 2.10
C GLY A 32 -0.91 9.58 1.21
N TRP A 33 0.36 9.85 0.94
CA TRP A 33 0.79 10.97 0.09
C TRP A 33 0.27 10.87 -1.36
N SER A 34 0.13 9.64 -1.87
CA SER A 34 -0.13 9.43 -3.29
C SER A 34 -1.50 9.95 -3.75
N ILE A 35 -2.49 9.97 -2.86
CA ILE A 35 -3.85 10.47 -3.15
C ILE A 35 -3.82 11.97 -3.46
N PRO A 36 -3.46 12.88 -2.53
CA PRO A 36 -3.41 14.30 -2.82
C PRO A 36 -2.41 14.65 -3.94
N ALA A 37 -1.28 13.95 -4.02
CA ALA A 37 -0.32 14.15 -5.10
C ALA A 37 -0.92 13.88 -6.49
N SER A 38 -1.74 12.84 -6.62
CA SER A 38 -2.41 12.50 -7.87
C SER A 38 -3.48 13.51 -8.30
N ILE A 39 -4.17 14.10 -7.33
CA ILE A 39 -5.14 15.19 -7.56
C ILE A 39 -4.41 16.40 -8.14
N GLY A 40 -3.29 16.79 -7.52
CA GLY A 40 -2.43 17.86 -8.04
C GLY A 40 -1.87 17.54 -9.43
N GLY A 41 -1.43 16.31 -9.66
CA GLY A 41 -0.95 15.85 -10.96
C GLY A 41 -2.03 15.93 -12.05
N GLN A 42 -3.26 15.51 -11.76
CA GLN A 42 -4.37 15.57 -12.70
C GLN A 42 -4.81 17.01 -12.99
N LYS A 43 -4.78 17.90 -11.98
CA LYS A 43 -5.06 19.32 -12.17
C LYS A 43 -4.00 20.02 -13.03
N ALA A 44 -2.72 19.69 -12.82
CA ALA A 44 -1.61 20.26 -13.60
C ALA A 44 -1.58 19.74 -15.05
N PHE A 45 -2.06 18.52 -15.29
CA PHE A 45 -2.07 17.89 -16.62
C PHE A 45 -3.45 17.30 -16.94
N PRO A 46 -4.47 18.13 -17.23
CA PRO A 46 -5.87 17.69 -17.36
C PRO A 46 -6.10 16.66 -18.47
N ASN A 47 -5.28 16.66 -19.52
CA ASN A 47 -5.41 15.76 -20.67
C ASN A 47 -4.62 14.45 -20.52
N ARG A 48 -3.93 14.23 -19.40
CA ARG A 48 -3.18 13.01 -19.12
C ARG A 48 -3.95 12.15 -18.14
N GLN A 49 -3.98 10.85 -18.37
CA GLN A 49 -4.49 9.90 -17.39
C GLN A 49 -3.53 9.84 -16.19
N VAL A 50 -4.08 10.03 -14.99
CA VAL A 50 -3.34 9.89 -13.73
C VAL A 50 -3.86 8.67 -12.97
N VAL A 51 -2.92 7.81 -12.60
CA VAL A 51 -3.20 6.57 -11.87
C VAL A 51 -2.48 6.58 -10.52
N THR A 52 -3.21 6.22 -9.48
CA THR A 52 -2.73 6.16 -8.10
C THR A 52 -2.81 4.73 -7.63
N ILE A 53 -1.66 4.14 -7.29
CA ILE A 53 -1.59 2.83 -6.63
C ILE A 53 -1.26 3.10 -5.16
N THR A 54 -2.16 2.71 -4.28
CA THR A 54 -2.03 2.85 -2.82
C THR A 54 -2.45 1.56 -2.12
N GLY A 55 -2.14 1.44 -0.84
CA GLY A 55 -2.58 0.34 0.01
C GLY A 55 -3.75 0.81 0.87
N ASP A 56 -4.57 -0.11 1.34
CA ASP A 56 -5.68 0.16 2.27
C ASP A 56 -5.28 1.01 3.49
N GLY A 57 -4.13 0.72 4.11
CA GLY A 57 -3.62 1.49 5.24
C GLY A 57 -3.26 2.94 4.89
N CYS A 58 -2.65 3.16 3.72
CA CYS A 58 -2.34 4.51 3.21
C CYS A 58 -3.62 5.24 2.78
N PHE A 59 -4.56 4.51 2.18
CA PHE A 59 -5.84 5.03 1.75
C PHE A 59 -6.61 5.60 2.94
N LEU A 60 -6.69 4.87 4.06
CA LEU A 60 -7.37 5.34 5.28
C LEU A 60 -6.83 6.68 5.82
N MET A 61 -5.59 7.06 5.52
CA MET A 61 -5.00 8.33 5.97
C MET A 61 -5.46 9.54 5.16
N SER A 62 -5.88 9.34 3.91
CA SER A 62 -6.13 10.43 2.96
C SER A 62 -7.38 10.21 2.09
N ALA A 63 -8.20 9.19 2.40
CA ALA A 63 -9.38 8.80 1.62
C ALA A 63 -10.36 9.95 1.40
N MET A 64 -10.53 10.85 2.38
CA MET A 64 -11.44 12.00 2.28
C MET A 64 -11.13 12.89 1.07
N GLU A 65 -9.85 12.98 0.67
CA GLU A 65 -9.42 13.84 -0.43
C GLU A 65 -9.97 13.39 -1.79
N ILE A 66 -10.40 12.13 -1.94
CA ILE A 66 -11.00 11.69 -3.21
C ILE A 66 -12.30 12.44 -3.51
N SER A 67 -12.99 13.00 -2.50
CA SER A 67 -14.14 13.89 -2.69
C SER A 67 -13.80 15.12 -3.54
N THR A 68 -12.56 15.62 -3.47
CA THR A 68 -12.07 16.71 -4.31
C THR A 68 -12.09 16.34 -5.79
N THR A 69 -11.84 15.08 -6.14
CA THR A 69 -11.87 14.66 -7.55
C THR A 69 -13.27 14.68 -8.14
N ALA A 70 -14.29 14.35 -7.36
CA ALA A 70 -15.68 14.46 -7.78
C ALA A 70 -16.08 15.93 -7.93
N ARG A 71 -15.78 16.77 -6.92
CA ARG A 71 -16.08 18.21 -6.92
C ARG A 71 -15.45 18.95 -8.11
N GLU A 72 -14.19 18.63 -8.41
CA GLU A 72 -13.40 19.28 -9.47
C GLU A 72 -13.47 18.55 -10.82
N CYS A 73 -14.27 17.48 -10.92
CA CYS A 73 -14.40 16.63 -12.10
C CYS A 73 -13.04 16.11 -12.64
N LEU A 74 -12.12 15.74 -11.74
CA LEU A 74 -10.78 15.26 -12.09
C LEU A 74 -10.79 13.73 -12.28
N PRO A 75 -10.42 13.20 -13.45
CA PRO A 75 -10.58 11.78 -13.77
C PRO A 75 -9.46 10.87 -13.22
N VAL A 76 -9.10 11.05 -11.95
CA VAL A 76 -8.04 10.25 -11.29
C VAL A 76 -8.49 8.80 -11.11
N LYS A 77 -7.60 7.85 -11.40
CA LYS A 77 -7.84 6.41 -11.25
C LYS A 77 -7.17 5.91 -9.97
N PHE A 78 -7.94 5.62 -8.94
CA PHE A 78 -7.42 5.11 -7.67
C PHE A 78 -7.50 3.58 -7.66
N PHE A 79 -6.37 2.92 -7.41
CA PHE A 79 -6.26 1.49 -7.17
C PHE A 79 -5.77 1.28 -5.75
N VAL A 80 -6.63 0.71 -4.91
CA VAL A 80 -6.31 0.36 -3.52
C VAL A 80 -6.02 -1.14 -3.47
N LEU A 81 -4.77 -1.50 -3.18
CA LEU A 81 -4.39 -2.87 -2.89
C LEU A 81 -4.79 -3.16 -1.44
N ASP A 82 -5.85 -3.95 -1.28
CA ASP A 82 -6.48 -4.22 0.02
C ASP A 82 -6.14 -5.63 0.50
N ASP A 83 -5.23 -5.70 1.48
CA ASP A 83 -4.85 -6.93 2.18
C ASP A 83 -5.22 -6.91 3.67
N GLN A 84 -5.93 -5.87 4.12
CA GLN A 84 -6.42 -5.64 5.49
C GLN A 84 -5.32 -5.49 6.54
N THR A 85 -4.08 -5.23 6.13
CA THR A 85 -2.95 -5.11 7.05
C THR A 85 -1.92 -4.08 6.60
N TYR A 86 -1.15 -3.54 7.55
CA TYR A 86 0.13 -2.92 7.24
C TYR A 86 1.17 -4.00 6.87
N HIS A 87 1.04 -4.62 5.68
CA HIS A 87 1.77 -5.83 5.30
C HIS A 87 3.29 -5.69 5.37
N TYR A 88 3.81 -4.54 4.94
CA TYR A 88 5.23 -4.25 5.01
C TYR A 88 5.74 -4.38 6.45
N MET A 89 5.02 -3.78 7.40
CA MET A 89 5.34 -3.87 8.83
C MET A 89 5.17 -5.29 9.37
N GLN A 90 4.13 -6.03 8.93
CA GLN A 90 4.01 -7.44 9.32
C GLN A 90 5.22 -8.26 8.89
N LYS A 91 5.70 -8.07 7.66
CA LYS A 91 6.84 -8.83 7.13
C LYS A 91 8.12 -8.53 7.91
N LEU A 92 8.38 -7.25 8.22
CA LEU A 92 9.51 -6.86 9.06
C LEU A 92 9.40 -7.43 10.49
N GLN A 93 8.24 -7.31 11.12
CA GLN A 93 8.03 -7.75 12.49
C GLN A 93 8.07 -9.28 12.63
N LYS A 94 7.48 -10.03 11.70
CA LYS A 94 7.54 -11.51 11.70
C LYS A 94 8.98 -11.99 11.56
N GLN A 95 9.75 -11.40 10.64
CA GLN A 95 11.15 -11.78 10.45
C GLN A 95 12.04 -11.42 11.63
N ALA A 96 11.81 -10.26 12.28
CA ALA A 96 12.65 -9.78 13.37
C ALA A 96 12.23 -10.34 14.75
N TYR A 97 10.93 -10.50 15.00
CA TYR A 97 10.39 -10.71 16.34
C TYR A 97 9.57 -12.00 16.52
N LEU A 98 9.36 -12.76 15.43
CA LEU A 98 8.46 -13.92 15.37
C LEU A 98 7.02 -13.61 15.79
N ARG A 99 6.60 -12.34 15.67
CA ARG A 99 5.23 -11.90 15.95
C ARG A 99 4.85 -10.63 15.19
N THR A 100 3.56 -10.31 15.15
CA THR A 100 3.03 -9.01 14.70
C THR A 100 2.34 -8.23 15.82
N THR A 101 2.31 -6.90 15.70
CA THR A 101 1.60 -5.99 16.60
C THR A 101 1.26 -4.68 15.90
N ALA A 102 0.04 -4.17 16.13
CA ALA A 102 -0.49 -2.94 15.57
C ALA A 102 -0.43 -2.87 14.02
N THR A 103 -0.84 -3.96 13.38
CA THR A 103 -0.81 -4.11 11.91
C THR A 103 -2.15 -4.45 11.28
N ILE A 104 -3.16 -4.90 12.03
CA ILE A 104 -4.49 -5.14 11.48
C ILE A 104 -5.23 -3.81 11.26
N LEU A 105 -5.87 -3.69 10.10
CA LEU A 105 -6.61 -2.50 9.72
C LEU A 105 -8.11 -2.66 9.95
N ALA A 106 -8.79 -1.51 10.08
CA ALA A 106 -10.23 -1.47 10.10
C ALA A 106 -10.81 -1.89 8.75
N ARG A 107 -11.90 -2.66 8.77
CA ARG A 107 -12.63 -3.04 7.56
C ARG A 107 -13.55 -1.91 7.12
N MET A 108 -13.56 -1.63 5.82
CA MET A 108 -14.33 -0.54 5.24
C MET A 108 -15.19 -1.02 4.08
N ASN A 109 -16.37 -0.40 3.93
CA ASN A 109 -17.17 -0.52 2.72
C ASN A 109 -16.71 0.54 1.70
N TYR A 110 -15.78 0.15 0.82
CA TYR A 110 -15.23 1.05 -0.20
C TYR A 110 -16.29 1.54 -1.19
N GLU A 111 -17.27 0.70 -1.54
CA GLU A 111 -18.35 1.08 -2.44
C GLU A 111 -19.20 2.20 -1.85
N ALA A 112 -19.60 2.05 -0.58
CA ALA A 112 -20.38 3.06 0.13
C ALA A 112 -19.61 4.37 0.26
N LEU A 113 -18.31 4.30 0.57
CA LEU A 113 -17.44 5.48 0.65
C LEU A 113 -17.32 6.19 -0.71
N ALA A 114 -17.05 5.45 -1.79
CA ALA A 114 -16.95 6.02 -3.14
C ALA A 114 -18.27 6.71 -3.55
N LYS A 115 -19.39 6.01 -3.37
CA LYS A 115 -20.74 6.56 -3.61
C LYS A 115 -21.01 7.82 -2.79
N GLY A 116 -20.64 7.82 -1.51
CA GLY A 116 -20.78 8.98 -0.62
C GLY A 116 -20.00 10.21 -1.07
N PHE A 117 -18.89 10.02 -1.78
CA PHE A 117 -18.09 11.10 -2.36
C PHE A 117 -18.41 11.44 -3.81
N GLY A 118 -19.36 10.74 -4.45
CA GLY A 118 -19.66 10.92 -5.87
C GLY A 118 -18.54 10.42 -6.80
N VAL A 119 -17.79 9.41 -6.37
CA VAL A 119 -16.73 8.75 -7.13
C VAL A 119 -17.23 7.38 -7.60
N ASP A 120 -16.91 7.00 -8.84
CA ASP A 120 -17.26 5.68 -9.33
C ASP A 120 -16.56 4.58 -8.52
N TYR A 121 -17.19 3.41 -8.42
CA TYR A 121 -16.61 2.25 -7.75
C TYR A 121 -16.37 1.09 -8.72
N HIS A 122 -15.28 0.37 -8.49
CA HIS A 122 -15.02 -0.95 -9.08
C HIS A 122 -14.32 -1.85 -8.05
N GLU A 123 -14.53 -3.16 -8.15
CA GLU A 123 -13.91 -4.14 -7.27
C GLU A 123 -13.32 -5.27 -8.11
N VAL A 124 -12.11 -5.69 -7.75
CA VAL A 124 -11.40 -6.81 -8.34
C VAL A 124 -11.20 -7.86 -7.26
N LYS A 125 -11.78 -9.03 -7.48
CA LYS A 125 -11.76 -10.18 -6.57
C LYS A 125 -10.74 -11.23 -7.01
N PRO A 126 -10.31 -12.12 -6.10
CA PRO A 126 -9.53 -13.29 -6.49
C PRO A 126 -10.29 -14.12 -7.53
N GLY A 127 -9.63 -14.46 -8.64
CA GLY A 127 -10.21 -15.22 -9.75
C GLY A 127 -10.74 -14.37 -10.91
N ASP A 128 -10.87 -13.05 -10.74
CA ASP A 128 -11.23 -12.16 -11.83
C ASP A 128 -10.10 -12.07 -12.88
N ASN A 129 -10.46 -11.75 -14.12
CA ASN A 129 -9.47 -11.37 -15.13
C ASN A 129 -8.92 -9.97 -14.81
N LEU A 130 -7.74 -9.94 -14.17
CA LEU A 130 -7.11 -8.71 -13.69
C LEU A 130 -6.90 -7.67 -14.80
N GLU A 131 -6.47 -8.08 -15.99
CA GLU A 131 -6.22 -7.16 -17.10
C GLU A 131 -7.51 -6.50 -17.57
N ALA A 132 -8.57 -7.29 -17.76
CA ALA A 132 -9.88 -6.78 -18.14
C ALA A 132 -10.46 -5.84 -17.06
N SER A 133 -10.33 -6.19 -15.78
CA SER A 133 -10.81 -5.37 -14.67
C SER A 133 -10.05 -4.04 -14.55
N ILE A 134 -8.73 -4.05 -14.73
CA ILE A 134 -7.93 -2.81 -14.80
C ILE A 134 -8.42 -1.96 -15.96
N GLN A 135 -8.60 -2.55 -17.15
CA GLN A 135 -9.04 -1.81 -18.34
C GLN A 135 -10.41 -1.15 -18.13
N ILE A 136 -11.36 -1.85 -17.51
CA ILE A 136 -12.67 -1.29 -17.12
C ILE A 136 -12.50 -0.03 -16.26
N ALA A 137 -11.63 -0.07 -15.25
CA ALA A 137 -11.38 1.09 -14.39
C ALA A 137 -10.71 2.25 -15.15
N LEU A 138 -9.76 1.95 -16.04
CA LEU A 138 -9.08 2.97 -16.84
C LEU A 138 -10.05 3.67 -17.81
N ASP A 139 -10.98 2.93 -18.42
CA ASP A 139 -11.93 3.42 -19.42
C ASP A 139 -13.10 4.23 -18.85
N LYS A 140 -13.33 4.17 -17.52
CA LYS A 140 -14.37 4.97 -16.89
C LYS A 140 -14.15 6.47 -17.14
N LYS A 141 -15.24 7.20 -17.39
CA LYS A 141 -15.20 8.67 -17.42
C LYS A 141 -15.23 9.17 -15.98
N GLY A 142 -14.40 10.17 -15.66
CA GLY A 142 -14.33 10.72 -14.30
C GLY A 142 -13.49 9.87 -13.32
N PRO A 143 -13.51 10.23 -12.02
CA PRO A 143 -12.74 9.54 -11.00
C PRO A 143 -13.34 8.18 -10.67
N VAL A 144 -12.48 7.18 -10.41
CA VAL A 144 -12.89 5.85 -9.95
C VAL A 144 -12.04 5.38 -8.79
N LEU A 145 -12.68 4.82 -7.77
CA LEU A 145 -12.08 4.04 -6.71
C LEU A 145 -12.19 2.56 -7.04
N THR A 146 -11.06 1.92 -7.33
CA THR A 146 -10.96 0.49 -7.61
C THR A 146 -10.31 -0.21 -6.43
N ARG A 147 -11.08 -1.07 -5.76
CA ARG A 147 -10.55 -1.96 -4.72
C ARG A 147 -10.00 -3.22 -5.38
N VAL A 148 -8.76 -3.57 -5.08
CA VAL A 148 -8.11 -4.80 -5.54
C VAL A 148 -7.81 -5.66 -4.32
N ILE A 149 -8.61 -6.71 -4.12
CA ILE A 149 -8.39 -7.65 -3.01
C ILE A 149 -7.06 -8.36 -3.27
N THR A 150 -6.10 -8.16 -2.38
CA THR A 150 -4.71 -8.55 -2.59
C THR A 150 -4.25 -9.55 -1.53
N ASP A 151 -3.64 -10.63 -1.99
CA ASP A 151 -2.82 -11.50 -1.16
C ASP A 151 -1.37 -11.41 -1.64
N TYR A 152 -0.50 -10.90 -0.77
CA TYR A 152 0.92 -10.75 -1.06
C TYR A 152 1.69 -12.09 -1.03
N GLY A 153 1.07 -13.16 -0.51
CA GLY A 153 1.64 -14.50 -0.44
C GLY A 153 3.02 -14.52 0.22
N GLN A 154 3.93 -15.34 -0.34
CA GLN A 154 5.31 -15.47 0.14
C GLN A 154 6.33 -14.77 -0.79
N ARG A 155 5.88 -13.84 -1.63
CA ARG A 155 6.78 -13.22 -2.61
C ARG A 155 7.89 -12.44 -1.90
N PRO A 156 9.17 -12.71 -2.19
CA PRO A 156 10.29 -12.00 -1.58
C PRO A 156 10.26 -10.51 -1.96
N VAL A 157 10.81 -9.69 -1.07
CA VAL A 157 10.94 -8.24 -1.29
C VAL A 157 12.41 -7.95 -1.07
N ARG A 158 13.14 -7.69 -2.16
CA ARG A 158 14.61 -7.60 -2.14
C ARG A 158 15.12 -6.61 -1.11
N TRP A 159 14.43 -5.49 -0.96
CA TRP A 159 14.76 -4.46 0.02
C TRP A 159 14.71 -4.97 1.47
N ILE A 160 13.67 -5.72 1.82
CA ILE A 160 13.51 -6.29 3.17
C ILE A 160 14.66 -7.26 3.47
N ASP A 161 15.01 -8.10 2.50
CA ASP A 161 16.11 -9.05 2.64
C ASP A 161 17.45 -8.32 2.81
N ALA A 162 17.66 -7.20 2.12
CA ALA A 162 18.87 -6.39 2.23
C ALA A 162 19.04 -5.68 3.59
N VAL A 163 17.94 -5.35 4.28
CA VAL A 163 17.99 -4.63 5.57
C VAL A 163 17.94 -5.56 6.79
N LYS A 164 17.74 -6.86 6.60
CA LYS A 164 17.55 -7.83 7.70
C LYS A 164 18.71 -7.87 8.69
N ASP A 165 19.94 -7.72 8.22
CA ASP A 165 21.11 -7.73 9.09
C ASP A 165 21.27 -6.45 9.93
N ARG A 166 20.62 -5.35 9.55
CA ARG A 166 20.72 -4.08 10.30
C ARG A 166 20.08 -4.20 11.68
N TYR A 167 19.03 -5.01 11.84
CA TYR A 167 18.31 -5.17 13.10
C TYR A 167 19.18 -5.57 14.29
N THR A 168 20.29 -6.27 14.02
CA THR A 168 21.19 -6.75 15.07
C THR A 168 22.54 -6.05 15.05
N LYS A 169 22.98 -5.50 13.91
CA LYS A 169 24.27 -4.80 13.78
C LYS A 169 24.37 -3.60 14.73
N GLU A 170 23.28 -2.84 14.91
CA GLU A 170 23.26 -1.60 15.69
C GLU A 170 23.02 -1.81 17.20
N LEU A 171 22.76 -3.05 17.64
CA LEU A 171 22.48 -3.35 19.04
C LEU A 171 23.78 -3.53 19.86
N SER A 172 23.81 -2.93 21.05
CA SER A 172 24.84 -3.21 22.07
C SER A 172 24.79 -4.68 22.53
N GLY A 173 25.87 -5.20 23.12
CA GLY A 173 25.93 -6.59 23.60
C GLY A 173 24.78 -6.94 24.57
N ARG A 174 24.43 -6.03 25.48
CA ARG A 174 23.31 -6.21 26.41
C ARG A 174 21.94 -6.23 25.71
N GLN A 175 21.77 -5.42 24.67
CA GLN A 175 20.54 -5.43 23.86
C GLN A 175 20.43 -6.71 23.04
N LYS A 176 21.53 -7.19 22.44
CA LYS A 176 21.58 -8.48 21.72
C LYS A 176 21.17 -9.64 22.62
N LEU A 177 21.73 -9.71 23.84
CA LEU A 177 21.35 -10.76 24.80
C LEU A 177 19.86 -10.74 25.13
N LYS A 178 19.31 -9.56 25.46
CA LYS A 178 17.87 -9.40 25.74
C LYS A 178 17.00 -9.76 24.54
N PHE A 179 17.41 -9.35 23.34
CA PHE A 179 16.72 -9.65 22.10
C PHE A 179 16.69 -11.16 21.86
N MET A 180 17.84 -11.84 21.89
CA MET A 180 17.93 -13.28 21.70
C MET A 180 17.15 -14.08 22.76
N ALA A 181 17.20 -13.67 24.03
CA ALA A 181 16.41 -14.31 25.09
C ALA A 181 14.89 -14.21 24.81
N ARG A 182 14.40 -13.04 24.36
CA ARG A 182 13.00 -12.85 23.97
C ARG A 182 12.63 -13.68 22.74
N MET A 183 13.52 -13.79 21.77
CA MET A 183 13.31 -14.61 20.58
C MET A 183 13.26 -16.10 20.92
N GLY A 184 14.18 -16.58 21.77
CA GLY A 184 14.19 -17.96 22.26
C GLY A 184 12.92 -18.32 23.03
N ALA A 185 12.47 -17.44 23.93
CA ALA A 185 11.22 -17.64 24.66
C ALA A 185 10.01 -17.75 23.71
N ARG A 186 9.93 -16.89 22.68
CA ARG A 186 8.83 -16.92 21.69
C ARG A 186 8.89 -18.11 20.73
N ALA A 187 10.08 -18.62 20.44
CA ALA A 187 10.21 -19.83 19.64
C ALA A 187 9.70 -21.08 20.39
N LEU A 188 9.72 -21.04 21.74
CA LEU A 188 9.26 -22.12 22.61
C LEU A 188 7.77 -21.99 22.98
N ASP A 189 7.27 -20.78 23.15
CA ASP A 189 5.84 -20.50 23.38
C ASP A 189 5.16 -20.06 22.08
N LEU A 190 4.69 -21.05 21.30
CA LEU A 190 4.01 -20.87 20.01
C LEU A 190 2.59 -20.30 20.13
N LYS A 191 2.21 -19.67 21.25
CA LYS A 191 0.98 -18.87 21.25
C LYS A 191 1.10 -17.85 20.12
N LYS A 192 0.18 -17.93 19.17
CA LYS A 192 -0.02 -16.92 18.13
C LYS A 192 -0.58 -15.66 18.78
N ASP A 193 0.17 -15.02 19.65
CA ASP A 193 -0.08 -13.63 20.04
C ASP A 193 0.47 -12.74 18.93
N ASN A 194 -0.08 -12.98 17.74
CA ASN A 194 -0.09 -12.07 16.63
C ASN A 194 -1.39 -11.31 16.76
N ASP A 195 -1.36 -10.00 16.50
CA ASP A 195 -2.56 -9.30 16.05
C ASP A 195 -3.49 -10.21 15.23
#